data_AF-Q4W1E3-F1
#
_entry.id   AF-Q4W1E3-F1
#
_cell.length_a   1.000
_cell.length_b   1.000
_cell.length_c   1.000
_cell.angle_alpha   90.00
_cell.angle_beta   90.00
_cell.angle_gamma   90.00
#
_symmetry.space_group_name_H-M   'P 1'
#
loop_
_entity.id
_entity.type
_entity.pdbx_description
1 polymer ?
#
loop_
_entity_poly.entity_id
_entity_poly.type
_entity_poly.pdbx_seq_one_letter_code
_entity_poly.pdbx_strand_id
1 'polypeptide(L)'
;VTMDQLSTVHHEMGHVQYYLQYKDQHVSLRRGANPGFHEAIGDVLALSVSTPAHLHKIGLLDQVTNDTESDINYLLKMALEKIAFLPFGYLVDQWRWGVFSGRTPPSRYNYDWWYLRTKYQGICPPVVRNETHFDAGAKFHVPNVTPYIRYFVSFK
;
A
#
# COMPACT_ATOMS: atom_id res chain seq x y z
N VAL A 1 -11.68 -1.34 -18.08
CA VAL A 1 -10.90 -0.30 -17.36
C VAL A 1 -11.67 0.07 -16.10
N THR A 2 -11.05 0.09 -14.92
CA THR A 2 -11.70 0.40 -13.63
C THR A 2 -11.06 1.62 -12.96
N MET A 3 -11.73 2.21 -11.96
CA MET A 3 -11.20 3.36 -11.21
C MET A 3 -9.89 3.01 -10.48
N ASP A 4 -9.80 1.83 -9.87
CA ASP A 4 -8.57 1.40 -9.18
C ASP A 4 -7.39 1.24 -10.14
N GLN A 5 -7.65 0.76 -11.36
CA GLN A 5 -6.64 0.70 -12.41
C GLN A 5 -6.21 2.11 -12.85
N LEU A 6 -7.12 3.08 -12.93
CA LEU A 6 -6.78 4.47 -13.24
C LEU A 6 -5.87 5.07 -12.15
N SER A 7 -6.19 4.85 -10.87
CA SER A 7 -5.33 5.26 -9.75
C SER A 7 -3.96 4.59 -9.82
N THR A 8 -3.93 3.28 -10.10
CA THR A 8 -2.68 2.52 -10.24
C THR A 8 -1.82 3.06 -11.37
N VAL A 9 -2.38 3.35 -12.54
CA VAL A 9 -1.61 3.92 -13.66
C VAL A 9 -0.98 5.26 -13.29
N HIS A 10 -1.70 6.13 -12.57
CA HIS A 10 -1.15 7.40 -12.12
C HIS A 10 -0.06 7.22 -11.05
N HIS A 11 -0.24 6.25 -10.14
CA HIS A 11 0.79 5.89 -9.16
C HIS A 11 2.08 5.43 -9.86
N GLU A 12 1.98 4.49 -10.80
CA GLU A 12 3.14 3.98 -11.53
C GLU A 12 3.78 5.05 -12.43
N MET A 13 2.97 5.94 -13.03
CA MET A 13 3.48 7.06 -13.81
C MET A 13 4.21 8.09 -12.93
N GLY A 14 3.81 8.24 -11.65
CA GLY A 14 4.54 9.00 -10.65
C GLY A 14 5.97 8.48 -10.45
N HIS A 15 6.16 7.16 -10.41
CA HIS A 15 7.50 6.55 -10.37
C HIS A 15 8.31 6.89 -11.61
N VAL A 16 7.71 6.78 -12.80
CA VAL A 16 8.36 7.16 -14.07
C VAL A 16 8.79 8.62 -14.06
N GLN A 17 7.90 9.52 -13.63
CA GLN A 17 8.21 10.94 -13.52
C GLN A 17 9.36 11.17 -12.54
N TYR A 18 9.41 10.45 -11.42
CA TYR A 18 10.50 10.55 -10.47
C TYR A 18 11.84 10.09 -11.08
N TYR A 19 11.84 8.97 -11.82
CA TYR A 19 13.03 8.50 -12.56
C TYR A 19 13.56 9.54 -13.54
N LEU A 20 12.66 10.22 -14.27
CA LEU A 20 13.02 11.25 -15.24
C LEU A 20 13.68 12.46 -14.57
N GLN A 21 13.24 12.85 -13.37
CA GLN A 21 13.76 14.05 -12.69
C GLN A 21 15.18 13.87 -12.17
N TYR A 22 15.57 12.68 -11.73
CA TYR A 22 16.95 12.41 -11.27
C TYR A 22 17.82 11.69 -12.31
N LYS A 23 17.39 11.61 -13.57
CA LYS A 23 18.08 10.85 -14.62
C LYS A 23 19.53 11.28 -14.87
N ASP A 24 19.89 12.52 -14.52
CA ASP A 24 21.24 13.06 -14.75
C ASP A 24 22.14 12.97 -13.50
N GLN A 25 21.61 12.52 -12.36
CA GLN A 25 22.42 12.26 -11.16
C GLN A 25 23.39 11.09 -11.38
N HIS A 26 24.43 10.97 -10.54
CA HIS A 26 25.30 9.80 -10.54
C HIS A 26 24.47 8.53 -10.27
N VAL A 27 24.78 7.40 -10.93
CA VAL A 27 23.95 6.18 -10.88
C VAL A 27 23.61 5.73 -9.45
N SER A 28 24.56 5.86 -8.52
CA SER A 28 24.38 5.51 -7.10
C SER A 28 23.39 6.43 -6.35
N LEU A 29 23.11 7.62 -6.89
CA LEU A 29 22.21 8.63 -6.32
C LEU A 29 20.83 8.66 -7.01
N ARG A 30 20.60 7.81 -8.03
CA ARG A 30 19.32 7.72 -8.77
C ARG A 30 18.25 6.93 -8.01
N ARG A 31 17.94 7.35 -6.79
CA ARG A 31 16.92 6.77 -5.92
C ARG A 31 16.20 7.88 -5.16
N GLY A 32 14.99 7.59 -4.68
CA GLY A 32 14.30 8.48 -3.73
C GLY A 32 15.13 8.67 -2.46
N ALA A 33 14.93 9.78 -1.76
CA ALA A 33 15.65 10.10 -0.51
C ALA A 33 15.59 8.96 0.52
N ASN A 34 14.47 8.25 0.56
CA ASN A 34 14.31 6.92 1.13
C ASN A 34 13.25 6.15 0.34
N PRO A 35 13.07 4.82 0.56
CA PRO A 35 12.07 4.05 -0.17
C PRO A 35 10.62 4.54 -0.04
N GLY A 36 10.26 5.20 1.07
CA GLY A 36 8.93 5.77 1.28
C GLY A 36 8.64 6.98 0.40
N PHE A 37 9.65 7.81 0.10
CA PHE A 37 9.50 8.94 -0.83
C PHE A 37 9.06 8.49 -2.22
N HIS A 38 9.57 7.35 -2.69
CA HIS A 38 9.24 6.86 -4.02
C HIS A 38 7.75 6.50 -4.12
N GLU A 39 7.25 5.70 -3.17
CA GLU A 39 5.83 5.34 -3.07
C GLU A 39 4.92 6.56 -2.86
N ALA A 40 5.35 7.51 -2.02
CA ALA A 40 4.56 8.71 -1.71
C ALA A 40 4.31 9.61 -2.93
N ILE A 41 5.28 9.74 -3.84
CA ILE A 41 5.09 10.53 -5.08
C ILE A 41 3.99 9.90 -5.94
N GLY A 42 4.00 8.58 -6.13
CA GLY A 42 2.93 7.88 -6.85
C GLY A 42 1.56 8.09 -6.20
N ASP A 43 1.49 7.94 -4.87
CA ASP A 43 0.23 8.08 -4.12
C ASP A 43 -0.33 9.51 -4.17
N VAL A 44 0.50 10.55 -4.11
CA VAL A 44 0.05 11.95 -4.20
C VAL A 44 -0.61 12.25 -5.56
N LEU A 45 -0.09 11.70 -6.65
CA LEU A 45 -0.72 11.81 -7.96
C LEU A 45 -2.07 11.09 -7.98
N ALA A 46 -2.11 9.85 -7.49
CA ALA A 46 -3.35 9.07 -7.42
C ALA A 46 -4.44 9.76 -6.56
N LEU A 47 -4.06 10.38 -5.45
CA LEU A 47 -4.96 11.16 -4.58
C LEU A 47 -5.57 12.37 -5.30
N SER A 48 -4.78 13.05 -6.12
CA SER A 48 -5.27 14.21 -6.87
C SER A 48 -6.28 13.79 -7.95
N VAL A 49 -5.99 12.67 -8.61
CA VAL A 49 -6.81 12.11 -9.70
C VAL A 49 -8.13 11.52 -9.21
N SER A 50 -8.16 11.01 -7.98
CA SER A 50 -9.36 10.40 -7.40
C SER A 50 -10.41 11.41 -6.89
N THR A 51 -10.08 12.71 -6.88
CA THR A 51 -11.01 13.74 -6.42
C THR A 51 -12.21 13.91 -7.38
N PRO A 52 -13.44 14.12 -6.86
CA PRO A 52 -14.61 14.39 -7.70
C PRO A 52 -14.40 15.56 -8.66
N ALA A 53 -13.70 16.62 -8.20
CA ALA A 53 -13.36 17.78 -9.01
C ALA A 53 -12.44 17.42 -10.20
N HIS A 54 -11.47 16.52 -10.02
CA HIS A 54 -10.63 16.06 -11.12
C HIS A 54 -11.43 15.17 -12.09
N LEU A 55 -12.20 14.21 -11.56
CA LEU A 55 -13.03 13.31 -12.36
C LEU A 55 -14.03 14.06 -13.24
N HIS A 56 -14.62 15.14 -12.73
CA HIS A 56 -15.50 16.01 -13.52
C HIS A 56 -14.77 16.72 -14.65
N LYS A 57 -13.57 17.27 -14.38
CA LYS A 57 -12.75 17.94 -15.40
C LYS A 57 -12.34 17.02 -16.57
N ILE A 58 -12.17 15.73 -16.30
CA ILE A 58 -11.82 14.73 -17.32
C ILE A 58 -13.04 13.99 -17.90
N GLY A 59 -14.26 14.43 -17.57
CA GLY A 59 -15.51 13.89 -18.13
C GLY A 59 -15.91 12.49 -17.60
N LEU A 60 -15.34 12.06 -16.47
CA LEU A 60 -15.68 10.79 -15.82
C LEU A 60 -16.73 10.93 -14.69
N LEU A 61 -17.12 12.17 -14.37
CA LEU A 61 -18.19 12.46 -13.40
C LEU A 61 -19.05 13.63 -13.92
N ASP A 62 -20.35 13.41 -14.06
CA ASP A 62 -21.24 14.37 -14.72
C ASP A 62 -21.62 15.55 -13.81
N GLN A 63 -21.84 15.27 -12.52
CA GLN A 63 -22.12 16.30 -11.50
C GLN A 63 -21.16 16.19 -10.33
N VAL A 64 -20.68 17.35 -9.87
CA VAL A 64 -19.94 17.47 -8.61
C VAL A 64 -20.92 17.98 -7.56
N THR A 65 -21.32 17.10 -6.66
CA THR A 65 -21.99 17.51 -5.42
C THR A 65 -20.95 17.95 -4.41
N ASN A 66 -21.22 19.08 -3.73
CA ASN A 66 -20.35 19.63 -2.69
C ASN A 66 -21.18 19.84 -1.42
N ASP A 67 -21.68 18.72 -0.90
CA ASP A 67 -22.44 18.63 0.34
C ASP A 67 -21.72 17.70 1.33
N THR A 68 -22.12 17.81 2.59
CA THR A 68 -21.48 17.09 3.70
C THR A 68 -21.58 15.58 3.50
N GLU A 69 -22.69 15.09 2.98
CA GLU A 69 -22.95 13.67 2.72
C GLU A 69 -21.98 13.11 1.68
N SER A 70 -21.74 13.87 0.60
CA SER A 70 -20.80 13.54 -0.47
C SER A 70 -19.36 13.54 0.05
N ASP A 71 -19.00 14.50 0.89
CA ASP A 71 -17.69 14.54 1.55
C ASP A 71 -17.48 13.35 2.48
N ILE A 72 -18.48 12.98 3.30
CA ILE A 72 -18.40 11.81 4.18
C ILE A 72 -18.25 10.52 3.35
N ASN A 73 -18.99 10.38 2.24
CA ASN A 73 -18.86 9.24 1.34
C ASN A 73 -17.46 9.16 0.72
N TYR A 74 -16.92 10.29 0.27
CA TYR A 74 -15.57 10.37 -0.28
C TYR A 74 -14.51 10.03 0.79
N LEU A 75 -14.58 10.65 1.96
CA LEU A 75 -13.65 10.41 3.06
C LEU A 75 -13.70 8.98 3.57
N LEU A 76 -14.89 8.35 3.65
CA LEU A 76 -15.02 6.94 4.00
C LEU A 76 -14.38 6.04 2.94
N LYS A 77 -14.59 6.31 1.65
CA LYS A 77 -13.92 5.59 0.56
C LYS A 77 -12.40 5.73 0.68
N MET A 78 -11.90 6.93 0.93
CA MET A 78 -10.48 7.19 1.16
C MET A 78 -9.95 6.46 2.41
N ALA A 79 -10.73 6.40 3.49
CA ALA A 79 -10.35 5.69 4.70
C ALA A 79 -10.27 4.18 4.49
N LEU A 80 -11.21 3.60 3.72
CA LEU A 80 -11.18 2.18 3.36
C LEU A 80 -9.94 1.81 2.53
N GLU A 81 -9.43 2.74 1.71
CA GLU A 81 -8.20 2.51 0.94
C GLU A 81 -6.95 2.78 1.77
N LYS A 82 -6.90 3.92 2.47
CA LYS A 82 -5.68 4.43 3.11
C LYS A 82 -5.54 3.98 4.57
N ILE A 83 -6.58 4.17 5.37
CA ILE A 83 -6.54 3.87 6.82
C ILE A 83 -6.59 2.37 7.07
N ALA A 84 -7.45 1.64 6.35
CA ALA A 84 -7.54 0.18 6.50
C ALA A 84 -6.24 -0.55 6.12
N PHE A 85 -5.41 0.08 5.27
CA PHE A 85 -4.12 -0.46 4.85
C PHE A 85 -3.02 -0.30 5.92
N LEU A 86 -3.02 0.78 6.71
CA LEU A 86 -1.97 1.07 7.71
C LEU A 86 -1.58 -0.12 8.61
N PRO A 87 -2.53 -0.83 9.26
CA PRO A 87 -2.16 -1.98 10.08
C PRO A 87 -1.49 -3.10 9.26
N PHE A 88 -1.93 -3.30 8.02
CA PHE A 88 -1.31 -4.28 7.12
C PHE A 88 0.09 -3.85 6.66
N GLY A 89 0.25 -2.59 6.25
CA GLY A 89 1.54 -1.99 5.88
C GLY A 89 2.59 -2.14 6.99
N TYR A 90 2.16 -2.04 8.24
CA TYR A 90 3.04 -2.16 9.40
C TYR A 90 3.39 -3.62 9.73
N LEU A 91 2.41 -4.53 9.73
CA LEU A 91 2.60 -5.88 10.25
C LEU A 91 3.46 -6.78 9.36
N VAL A 92 3.48 -6.54 8.04
CA VAL A 92 4.19 -7.42 7.08
C VAL A 92 5.69 -7.42 7.35
N ASP A 93 6.30 -6.25 7.52
CA ASP A 93 7.72 -6.16 7.82
C ASP A 93 8.02 -6.47 9.29
N GLN A 94 7.09 -6.26 10.24
CA GLN A 94 7.25 -6.82 11.59
C GLN A 94 7.42 -8.35 11.57
N TRP A 95 6.57 -9.04 10.80
CA TRP A 95 6.67 -10.48 10.61
C TRP A 95 8.02 -10.86 9.98
N ARG A 96 8.42 -10.21 8.87
CA ARG A 96 9.71 -10.48 8.21
C ARG A 96 10.91 -10.20 9.10
N TRP A 97 10.91 -9.10 9.86
CA TRP A 97 11.97 -8.82 10.83
C TRP A 97 12.00 -9.87 11.95
N GLY A 98 10.85 -10.39 12.36
CA GLY A 98 10.74 -11.56 13.25
C GLY A 98 11.44 -12.79 12.66
N VAL A 99 11.18 -13.10 11.39
CA VAL A 99 11.81 -14.22 10.66
C VAL A 99 13.32 -14.02 10.55
N PHE A 100 13.77 -12.86 10.06
CA PHE A 100 15.21 -12.59 9.87
C PHE A 100 16.00 -12.54 11.17
N SER A 101 15.37 -12.13 12.27
CA SER A 101 16.00 -12.16 13.61
C SER A 101 15.96 -13.53 14.29
N GLY A 102 15.31 -14.53 13.69
CA GLY A 102 15.11 -15.86 14.28
C GLY A 102 14.05 -15.95 15.36
N ARG A 103 13.39 -14.83 15.72
CA ARG A 103 12.26 -14.82 16.68
C ARG A 103 11.04 -15.58 16.16
N THR A 104 10.87 -15.61 14.85
CA THR A 104 9.84 -16.38 14.13
C THR A 104 10.53 -17.52 13.37
N PRO A 105 10.76 -18.68 14.00
CA PRO A 105 11.34 -19.84 13.31
C PRO A 105 10.36 -20.42 12.27
N PRO A 106 10.82 -21.26 11.32
CA PRO A 106 9.96 -21.89 10.31
C PRO A 106 8.72 -22.60 10.88
N SER A 107 8.84 -23.21 12.06
CA SER A 107 7.74 -23.87 12.78
C SER A 107 6.67 -22.91 13.34
N ARG A 108 6.83 -21.61 13.15
CA ARG A 108 5.91 -20.56 13.60
C ARG A 108 5.59 -19.54 12.52
N TYR A 109 5.97 -19.79 11.27
CA TYR A 109 5.75 -18.82 10.18
C TYR A 109 4.29 -18.43 10.08
N ASN A 110 3.38 -19.41 10.12
CA ASN A 110 1.97 -19.13 9.94
C ASN A 110 1.30 -18.68 11.24
N TYR A 111 1.70 -19.27 12.38
CA TYR A 111 1.26 -18.82 13.70
C TYR A 111 1.55 -17.33 13.94
N ASP A 112 2.80 -16.89 13.74
CA ASP A 112 3.18 -15.49 13.98
C ASP A 112 2.54 -14.54 12.95
N TRP A 113 2.34 -15.02 11.71
CA TRP A 113 1.61 -14.27 10.69
C TRP A 113 0.18 -13.98 11.14
N TRP A 114 -0.57 -15.01 11.57
CA TRP A 114 -1.95 -14.82 12.01
C TRP A 114 -2.05 -14.10 13.35
N TYR A 115 -1.10 -14.29 14.27
CA TYR A 115 -1.00 -13.46 15.48
C TYR A 115 -0.95 -11.96 15.13
N LEU A 116 -0.09 -11.57 14.19
CA LEU A 116 0.06 -10.18 13.78
C LEU A 116 -1.17 -9.67 13.00
N ARG A 117 -1.75 -10.49 12.10
CA ARG A 117 -2.98 -10.16 11.37
C ARG A 117 -4.14 -9.91 12.32
N THR A 118 -4.34 -10.75 13.32
CA THR A 118 -5.39 -10.56 14.33
C THR A 118 -5.08 -9.36 15.23
N LYS A 119 -3.84 -9.21 15.70
CA LYS A 119 -3.44 -8.10 16.58
C LYS A 119 -3.62 -6.72 15.94
N TYR A 120 -3.21 -6.57 14.68
CA TYR A 120 -3.16 -5.26 14.03
C TYR A 120 -4.39 -4.98 13.17
N GLN A 121 -4.95 -5.97 12.47
CA GLN A 121 -6.10 -5.77 11.59
C GLN A 121 -7.43 -6.25 12.19
N GLY A 122 -7.41 -6.99 13.29
CA GLY A 122 -8.64 -7.52 13.90
C GLY A 122 -9.34 -8.60 13.07
N ILE A 123 -8.61 -9.30 12.19
CA ILE A 123 -9.16 -10.35 11.32
C ILE A 123 -8.69 -11.74 11.71
N CYS A 124 -9.44 -12.76 11.32
CA CYS A 124 -9.13 -14.17 11.52
C CYS A 124 -9.14 -14.94 10.18
N PRO A 125 -8.45 -16.08 10.08
CA PRO A 125 -8.59 -16.94 8.92
C PRO A 125 -9.98 -17.56 8.87
N PRO A 126 -10.64 -17.64 7.70
CA PRO A 126 -11.98 -18.23 7.57
C PRO A 126 -11.98 -19.75 7.70
N VAL A 127 -10.81 -20.39 7.63
CA VAL A 127 -10.61 -21.83 7.78
C VAL A 127 -9.40 -22.07 8.68
N VAL A 128 -9.37 -23.23 9.34
CA VAL A 128 -8.24 -23.60 10.20
C VAL A 128 -6.95 -23.63 9.38
N ARG A 129 -5.91 -22.99 9.91
CA ARG A 129 -4.56 -22.98 9.34
C ARG A 129 -3.60 -23.68 10.30
N ASN A 130 -2.51 -24.20 9.74
CA ASN A 130 -1.42 -24.84 10.48
C ASN A 130 -0.08 -24.45 9.83
N GLU A 131 1.03 -25.00 10.33
CA GLU A 131 2.38 -24.68 9.86
C GLU A 131 2.78 -25.37 8.54
N THR A 132 1.93 -26.23 7.96
CA THR A 132 2.14 -26.68 6.57
C THR A 132 1.72 -25.61 5.56
N HIS A 133 0.98 -24.59 6.01
CA HIS A 133 0.61 -23.44 5.21
C HIS A 133 1.62 -22.30 5.38
N PHE A 134 1.77 -21.49 4.33
CA PHE A 134 2.62 -20.31 4.35
C PHE A 134 1.86 -19.09 3.80
N ASP A 135 0.91 -18.57 4.60
CA ASP A 135 -0.03 -17.55 4.14
C ASP A 135 0.65 -16.20 3.85
N ALA A 136 1.74 -15.87 4.57
CA ALA A 136 2.57 -14.72 4.25
C ALA A 136 3.16 -14.81 2.83
N GLY A 137 3.49 -16.03 2.37
CA GLY A 137 4.01 -16.28 1.02
C GLY A 137 3.02 -16.01 -0.11
N ALA A 138 1.72 -15.96 0.18
CA ALA A 138 0.70 -15.61 -0.81
C ALA A 138 0.63 -14.11 -1.11
N LYS A 139 1.35 -13.25 -0.37
CA LYS A 139 1.45 -11.82 -0.66
C LYS A 139 2.70 -11.53 -1.48
N PHE A 140 2.53 -11.14 -2.76
CA PHE A 140 3.58 -10.85 -3.76
C PHE A 140 4.93 -10.36 -3.22
N HIS A 141 4.93 -9.35 -2.36
CA HIS A 141 6.16 -8.72 -1.84
C HIS A 141 7.02 -9.63 -0.97
N VAL A 142 6.43 -10.65 -0.34
CA VAL A 142 7.15 -11.63 0.49
C VAL A 142 8.02 -12.54 -0.40
N PRO A 143 7.49 -13.31 -1.37
CA PRO A 143 8.31 -14.14 -2.25
C PRO A 143 9.20 -13.33 -3.20
N ASN A 144 8.83 -12.09 -3.56
CA ASN A 144 9.66 -11.21 -4.41
C ASN A 144 10.67 -10.35 -3.61
N VAL A 145 10.78 -10.56 -2.30
CA VAL A 145 11.78 -9.92 -1.43
C VAL A 145 11.72 -8.39 -1.47
N THR A 146 10.55 -7.80 -1.74
CA THR A 146 10.35 -6.35 -1.75
C THR A 146 10.03 -5.85 -0.33
N PRO A 147 10.85 -4.98 0.30
CA PRO A 147 10.54 -4.36 1.60
C PRO A 147 9.15 -3.73 1.63
N TYR A 148 8.36 -3.99 2.69
CA TYR A 148 6.96 -3.56 2.76
C TYR A 148 6.74 -2.29 3.57
N ILE A 149 7.65 -1.96 4.50
CA ILE A 149 7.56 -0.78 5.38
C ILE A 149 7.49 0.53 4.60
N ARG A 150 7.96 0.54 3.35
CA ARG A 150 7.85 1.68 2.42
C ARG A 150 6.42 2.17 2.26
N TYR A 151 5.44 1.25 2.21
CA TYR A 151 4.02 1.60 2.05
C TYR A 151 3.43 2.20 3.33
N PHE A 152 3.90 1.74 4.50
CA PHE A 152 3.48 2.35 5.76
C PHE A 152 4.04 3.77 5.92
N VAL A 153 5.28 3.99 5.48
CA VAL A 153 5.92 5.31 5.52
C VAL A 153 5.31 6.26 4.51
N SER A 154 4.91 5.78 3.32
CA SER A 154 4.33 6.65 2.28
C SER A 154 2.91 7.14 2.59
N PHE A 155 2.20 6.48 3.50
CA PHE A 155 0.85 6.86 3.92
C PHE A 155 0.85 7.80 5.15
N LYS A 156 2.03 8.26 5.60
CA LYS A 156 2.20 9.27 6.65
C LYS A 156 2.45 10.65 6.05
#